data_AF-A0A7C3YBZ9-F1
#
_entry.id   AF-A0A7C3YBZ9-F1
#
_cell.length_a   1.000
_cell.length_b   1.000
_cell.length_c   1.000
_cell.angle_alpha   90.00
_cell.angle_beta   90.00
_cell.angle_gamma   90.00
#
_symmetry.space_group_name_H-M   'P 1'
#
loop_
_entity.id
_entity.type
_entity.pdbx_description
1 polymer ?
#
loop_
_entity_poly.entity_id
_entity_poly.type
_entity_poly.pdbx_seq_one_letter_code
_entity_poly.pdbx_strand_id
1 'polypeptide(L)'
;MEGLVGDPVEEYKRAFREMEVEEAKRGFAAHLVAYIIVNAFLIFINLWTSRKAIWFPFPLAGWGIGLAMHYVFSRPNHIVKEVMKKEALAEYYRAKAKKEEGGKSG
;
A
#
# COMPACT_ATOMS: atom_id res chain seq x y z
N MET A 1 12.68 16.93 -33.83
CA MET A 1 13.11 16.63 -32.45
C MET A 1 11.90 16.80 -31.53
N GLU A 2 10.92 15.90 -31.62
CA GLU A 2 9.61 16.01 -30.94
C GLU A 2 9.24 14.62 -30.43
N GLY A 3 10.00 14.13 -29.46
CA GLY A 3 9.83 12.75 -28.97
C GLY A 3 10.24 12.52 -27.52
N LEU A 4 10.39 13.58 -26.72
CA LEU A 4 10.90 13.47 -25.34
C LEU A 4 10.14 14.29 -24.30
N VAL A 5 8.91 14.72 -24.59
CA VAL A 5 8.00 15.24 -23.57
C VAL A 5 6.82 14.28 -23.55
N GLY A 6 6.74 13.45 -22.51
CA GLY A 6 5.61 12.55 -22.33
C GLY A 6 4.31 13.34 -22.25
N ASP A 7 3.20 12.73 -22.65
CA ASP A 7 1.87 13.34 -22.49
C ASP A 7 1.71 13.84 -21.03
N PRO A 8 1.27 15.10 -20.79
CA PRO A 8 1.14 15.66 -19.44
C PRO A 8 0.29 14.80 -18.49
N VAL A 9 -0.65 14.04 -19.03
CA VAL A 9 -1.49 13.11 -18.27
C VAL A 9 -0.70 11.88 -17.83
N GLU A 10 0.19 11.36 -18.67
CA GLU A 10 1.01 10.19 -18.34
C GLU A 10 2.10 10.52 -17.31
N GLU A 11 2.66 11.74 -17.36
CA GLU A 11 3.59 12.23 -16.34
C GLU A 11 2.89 12.38 -14.98
N TYR A 12 1.67 12.93 -14.96
CA TYR A 12 0.85 13.01 -13.75
C TYR A 12 0.50 11.62 -13.17
N LYS A 13 0.04 10.67 -14.01
CA LYS A 13 -0.27 9.29 -13.59
C LYS A 13 0.96 8.60 -13.00
N ARG A 14 2.14 8.83 -13.60
CA ARG A 14 3.40 8.28 -13.09
C ARG A 14 3.75 8.85 -11.72
N ALA A 15 3.71 10.17 -11.55
CA ALA A 15 3.97 10.82 -10.27
C ALA A 15 3.00 10.33 -9.18
N PHE A 16 1.71 10.21 -9.50
CA PHE A 16 0.70 9.69 -8.57
C PHE A 16 0.99 8.24 -8.15
N ARG A 17 1.34 7.35 -9.10
CA ARG A 17 1.75 5.97 -8.79
C ARG A 17 2.97 5.92 -7.88
N GLU A 18 3.97 6.76 -8.13
CA GLU A 18 5.18 6.84 -7.31
C GLU A 18 4.83 7.28 -5.88
N MET A 19 3.95 8.28 -5.72
CA MET A 19 3.48 8.73 -4.41
C MET A 19 2.71 7.65 -3.63
N GLU A 20 1.76 6.94 -4.26
CA GLU A 20 1.00 5.88 -3.56
C GLU A 20 1.92 4.75 -3.08
N VAL A 21 2.93 4.40 -3.87
CA VAL A 21 3.94 3.41 -3.48
C VAL A 21 4.78 3.92 -2.29
N GLU A 22 5.15 5.20 -2.30
CA GLU A 22 5.91 5.84 -1.22
C GLU A 22 5.11 5.86 0.09
N GLU A 23 3.82 6.23 0.04
CA GLU A 23 2.93 6.25 1.20
C GLU A 23 2.72 4.86 1.80
N ALA A 24 2.49 3.85 0.97
CA ALA A 24 2.35 2.47 1.44
C ALA A 24 3.62 1.98 2.17
N LYS A 25 4.81 2.32 1.65
CA LYS A 25 6.08 2.00 2.30
C LYS A 25 6.22 2.73 3.65
N ARG A 26 5.85 4.00 3.71
CA ARG A 26 5.89 4.81 4.95
C ARG A 26 4.95 4.27 6.02
N GLY A 27 3.72 3.91 5.64
CA GLY A 27 2.75 3.30 6.53
C GLY A 27 3.25 1.98 7.13
N PHE A 28 3.83 1.12 6.29
CA PHE A 28 4.45 -0.13 6.75
C PHE A 28 5.65 0.11 7.67
N ALA A 29 6.54 1.04 7.33
CA ALA A 29 7.71 1.37 8.14
C ALA A 29 7.31 1.88 9.54
N ALA A 30 6.30 2.75 9.63
CA ALA A 30 5.77 3.21 10.91
C ALA A 30 5.21 2.05 11.76
N HIS A 31 4.47 1.14 11.15
CA HIS A 31 3.96 -0.07 11.81
C HIS A 31 5.09 -0.99 12.30
N LEU A 32 6.12 -1.20 11.48
CA LEU A 32 7.29 -2.00 11.85
C LEU A 32 8.05 -1.39 13.04
N VAL A 33 8.25 -0.06 13.04
CA VAL A 33 8.90 0.64 14.15
C VAL A 33 8.08 0.51 15.43
N ALA A 34 6.76 0.71 15.36
CA ALA A 34 5.87 0.51 16.50
C ALA A 34 5.93 -0.93 17.02
N TYR A 35 5.94 -1.91 16.13
CA TYR A 35 6.08 -3.32 16.48
C TYR A 35 7.37 -3.61 17.24
N ILE A 36 8.51 -3.09 16.78
CA ILE A 36 9.81 -3.27 17.45
C ILE A 36 9.80 -2.64 18.84
N ILE A 37 9.36 -1.38 18.95
CA ILE A 37 9.36 -0.63 20.22
C ILE A 37 8.46 -1.32 21.26
N VAL A 38 7.22 -1.67 20.87
CA VAL A 38 6.26 -2.31 21.79
C VAL A 38 6.77 -3.68 22.22
N ASN A 39 7.25 -4.52 21.29
CA ASN A 39 7.76 -5.85 21.67
C ASN A 39 9.02 -5.76 22.54
N ALA A 40 9.94 -4.84 22.26
CA ALA A 40 11.11 -4.62 23.12
C ALA A 40 10.69 -4.23 24.55
N PHE A 41 9.69 -3.36 24.68
CA PHE A 41 9.14 -2.97 25.98
C PHE A 41 8.46 -4.13 26.71
N LEU A 42 7.66 -4.94 26.01
CA LEU A 42 7.01 -6.12 26.59
C LEU A 42 8.02 -7.19 27.02
N ILE A 43 9.07 -7.43 26.23
CA ILE A 43 10.19 -8.31 26.59
C ILE A 43 10.86 -7.79 27.87
N PHE A 44 11.16 -6.50 27.94
CA PHE A 44 11.76 -5.88 29.10
C PHE A 44 10.90 -6.07 30.36
N ILE A 45 9.61 -5.76 30.30
CA ILE A 45 8.67 -5.97 31.43
C ILE A 45 8.60 -7.43 31.83
N ASN A 46 8.54 -8.35 30.87
CA ASN A 46 8.45 -9.78 31.16
C ASN A 46 9.66 -10.25 31.97
N LEU A 47 10.87 -9.93 31.49
CA LEU A 47 12.12 -10.33 32.11
C LEU A 47 12.36 -9.62 33.46
N TRP A 48 11.88 -8.38 33.61
CA TRP A 48 11.99 -7.61 34.84
C TRP A 48 11.02 -8.10 35.92
N THR A 49 9.78 -8.39 35.56
CA THR A 49 8.69 -8.63 36.52
C THR A 49 8.56 -10.10 36.90
N SER A 50 8.79 -11.03 35.97
CA SER A 50 8.56 -12.45 36.26
C SER A 50 9.36 -13.37 35.33
N ARG A 51 10.60 -13.71 35.74
CA ARG A 51 11.44 -14.69 35.02
C ARG A 51 10.85 -16.11 34.99
N LYS A 52 9.83 -16.39 35.82
CA LYS A 52 9.18 -17.70 35.91
C LYS A 52 7.99 -17.86 34.95
N ALA A 53 7.47 -16.77 34.37
CA ALA A 53 6.31 -16.79 33.48
C ALA A 53 6.58 -15.99 32.19
N ILE A 54 7.06 -16.69 31.18
CA ILE A 54 7.38 -16.13 29.86
C ILE A 54 6.08 -16.01 29.04
N TRP A 55 5.57 -14.79 28.90
CA TRP A 55 4.33 -14.45 28.20
C TRP A 55 4.56 -13.52 26.99
N PHE A 56 5.73 -12.90 26.85
CA PHE A 56 6.06 -12.07 25.68
C PHE A 56 5.98 -12.78 24.30
N PRO A 57 6.15 -14.12 24.16
CA PRO A 57 6.03 -14.78 22.86
C PRO A 57 4.63 -14.72 22.28
N PHE A 58 3.59 -14.63 23.12
CA PHE A 58 2.19 -14.56 22.67
C PHE A 58 1.86 -13.26 21.90
N PRO A 59 2.13 -12.04 22.43
CA PRO A 59 1.96 -10.82 21.67
C PRO A 59 2.91 -10.74 20.47
N LEU A 60 4.14 -11.27 20.59
CA LEU A 60 5.11 -11.29 19.50
C LEU A 60 4.64 -12.16 18.33
N ALA A 61 4.13 -13.37 18.60
CA ALA A 61 3.57 -14.25 17.57
C ALA A 61 2.23 -13.70 17.02
N GLY A 62 1.32 -13.26 17.90
CA GLY A 62 0.00 -12.76 17.49
C GLY A 62 0.10 -11.54 16.57
N TRP A 63 0.88 -10.53 16.97
CA TRP A 63 1.04 -9.31 16.18
C TRP A 63 2.01 -9.50 15.02
N GLY A 64 3.01 -10.37 15.16
CA GLY A 64 3.99 -10.68 14.11
C GLY A 64 3.34 -11.27 12.86
N ILE A 65 2.30 -12.10 13.03
CA ILE A 65 1.53 -12.65 11.91
C ILE A 65 0.78 -11.55 11.16
N GLY A 66 0.16 -10.58 11.87
CA GLY A 66 -0.51 -9.44 11.27
C GLY A 66 0.44 -8.54 10.46
N LEU A 67 1.64 -8.30 11.00
CA LEU A 67 2.69 -7.56 10.30
C LEU A 67 3.18 -8.29 9.04
N ALA A 68 3.36 -9.60 9.11
CA ALA A 68 3.75 -10.42 7.96
C ALA A 68 2.70 -10.38 6.84
N MET A 69 1.41 -10.45 7.20
CA MET A 69 0.33 -10.25 6.23
C MET A 69 0.41 -8.85 5.61
N HIS A 70 0.56 -7.80 6.42
CA HIS A 70 0.59 -6.43 5.92
C HIS A 70 1.78 -6.17 4.99
N TYR A 71 2.94 -6.79 5.25
CA TYR A 71 4.10 -6.77 4.36
C TYR A 71 3.82 -7.40 2.99
N VAL A 72 3.12 -8.54 2.97
CA VAL A 72 2.75 -9.23 1.71
C VAL A 72 1.80 -8.37 0.88
N PHE A 73 0.84 -7.70 1.51
CA PHE A 73 -0.13 -6.83 0.83
C PHE A 73 0.41 -5.44 0.45
N SER A 74 1.34 -4.88 1.24
CA SER A 74 1.98 -3.58 0.93
C SER A 74 3.03 -3.67 -0.18
N ARG A 75 3.15 -4.82 -0.85
CA ARG A 75 4.05 -4.96 -1.99
C ARG A 75 3.63 -4.02 -3.12
N PRO A 76 4.57 -3.21 -3.66
CA PRO A 76 4.27 -2.21 -4.69
C PRO A 76 3.59 -2.79 -5.93
N ASN A 77 3.90 -4.05 -6.28
CA ASN A 77 3.29 -4.73 -7.42
C ASN A 77 1.77 -4.98 -7.28
N HIS A 78 1.21 -5.01 -6.07
CA HIS A 78 -0.24 -5.13 -5.88
C HIS A 78 -0.93 -3.77 -6.05
N ILE A 79 -0.36 -2.72 -5.45
CA ILE A 79 -0.94 -1.38 -5.48
C ILE A 79 -0.93 -0.81 -6.89
N VAL A 80 0.19 -0.94 -7.62
CA VAL A 80 0.27 -0.52 -9.02
C VAL A 80 -0.77 -1.25 -9.89
N LYS A 81 -1.01 -2.55 -9.66
CA LYS A 81 -2.03 -3.30 -10.41
C LYS A 81 -3.44 -2.77 -10.19
N GLU A 82 -3.78 -2.43 -8.95
CA GLU A 82 -5.11 -1.87 -8.62
C GLU A 82 -5.29 -0.46 -9.21
N VAL A 83 -4.26 0.37 -9.18
CA VAL A 83 -4.28 1.70 -9.82
C VAL A 83 -4.48 1.57 -11.33
N MET A 84 -3.72 0.71 -12.00
CA MET A 84 -3.85 0.47 -13.45
C MET A 84 -5.25 -0.04 -13.82
N LYS A 85 -5.84 -0.90 -12.98
CA LYS A 85 -7.20 -1.42 -13.20
C LYS A 85 -8.26 -0.32 -13.06
N LYS A 86 -8.10 0.59 -12.10
CA LYS A 86 -8.98 1.76 -11.94
C LYS A 86 -8.85 2.73 -13.12
N GLU A 87 -7.63 2.98 -13.59
CA GLU A 87 -7.38 3.83 -14.77
C GLU A 87 -8.04 3.23 -16.04
N ALA A 88 -7.80 1.94 -16.32
CA ALA A 88 -8.38 1.26 -17.46
C ALA A 88 -9.93 1.24 -17.43
N LEU A 89 -10.51 1.10 -16.24
CA LEU A 89 -11.96 1.14 -16.05
C LEU A 89 -12.53 2.54 -16.31
N ALA A 90 -11.86 3.59 -15.84
CA ALA A 90 -12.27 4.98 -16.07
C ALA A 90 -12.20 5.34 -17.57
N GLU A 91 -11.16 4.90 -18.27
CA GLU A 91 -11.03 5.07 -19.72
C GLU A 91 -12.13 4.32 -20.48
N TYR A 92 -12.45 3.08 -20.06
CA TYR A 92 -13.57 2.31 -20.62
C TYR A 92 -14.92 3.04 -20.49
N TYR A 93 -15.24 3.56 -19.30
CA TYR A 93 -16.50 4.30 -19.10
C TYR A 93 -16.54 5.62 -19.88
N ARG A 94 -15.42 6.35 -19.98
CA ARG A 94 -15.33 7.55 -20.84
C ARG A 94 -15.56 7.23 -22.31
N ALA A 95 -14.96 6.15 -22.81
CA ALA A 95 -15.15 5.71 -24.19
C ALA A 95 -16.60 5.27 -24.45
N LYS A 96 -17.24 4.59 -23.49
CA LYS A 96 -18.64 4.19 -23.57
C LYS A 96 -19.59 5.39 -23.59
N ALA A 97 -19.40 6.36 -22.69
CA ALA A 97 -20.22 7.58 -22.64
C ALA A 97 -20.18 8.36 -23.97
N LYS A 98 -18.99 8.54 -24.56
CA LYS A 98 -18.83 9.20 -25.87
C LYS A 98 -19.58 8.47 -27.00
N LYS A 99 -19.61 7.13 -26.98
CA LYS A 99 -20.34 6.33 -27.98
C LYS A 99 -21.86 6.45 -27.80
N GLU A 100 -22.35 6.49 -26.56
CA GLU A 100 -23.78 6.65 -26.26
C GLU A 100 -24.29 8.07 -26.58
N GLU A 101 -23.47 9.10 -26.37
CA GLU A 101 -23.78 10.48 -26.74
C GLU A 101 -23.77 10.70 -28.26
N GLY A 102 -22.78 10.13 -28.96
CA GLY A 102 -22.70 10.22 -30.43
C GLY A 102 -23.82 9.45 -31.15
N GLY A 103 -24.31 8.35 -30.57
CA GLY A 103 -25.41 7.55 -31.12
C GLY A 103 -26.81 8.14 -30.91
N LYS A 104 -26.98 9.15 -30.04
CA LYS A 104 -28.26 9.85 -29.81
C LYS A 104 -28.46 11.08 -30.68
N SER A 105 -27.42 11.52 -31.40
CA SER A 105 -27.46 12.75 -32.21
C SER A 105 -27.53 12.51 -33.73
N GLY A 106 -27.71 11.25 -34.17
CA GLY A 106 -27.92 10.85 -35.57
C GLY A 106 -29.26 10.17 -35.74
#